data_AF-A0A1Q8CW83-F1
#
_entry.id   AF-A0A1Q8CW83-F1
#
_cell.length_a   1.000
_cell.length_b   1.000
_cell.length_c   1.000
_cell.angle_alpha   90.00
_cell.angle_beta   90.00
_cell.angle_gamma   90.00
#
_symmetry.space_group_name_H-M   'P 1'
#
loop_
_entity.id
_entity.type
_entity.pdbx_description
1 polymer ?
#
loop_
_entity_poly.entity_id
_entity_poly.type
_entity_poly.pdbx_seq_one_letter_code
_entity_poly.pdbx_strand_id
1 'polypeptide(L)'
;MTALIIDTDPGIDDAYALALACASPEVDLLGVTTVFGNVGLAMTTRNALRVLALYGRDDVPVAAGADRPLVFPHPHRARYVHGEDGLSGRSDSLPERAVGLAGTDAVSLMASLLDAADSPVTIVPIGPLTNIALLLAVYPSLAGKIGRLVVMGGSIAGGNVTAAAEFNIWSDPEAARRVLVEEEIPTVLVPTDLTHRCAVDTEWLDRLAASGSRGRVLVELTARYREYYREAIGRDCTVLHDAVAMAEAISPGILRMTPLPLEVECAPGPARGMVVADRRNPMARELSGEPSGRTVDVALDADLDAVREFLLSRLAT
;
A
#
# COMPACT_ATOMS: atom_id res chain seq x y z
N MET A 1 17.16 8.48 10.06
CA MET A 1 16.06 8.72 9.13
C MET A 1 15.89 7.47 8.28
N THR A 2 14.66 7.08 7.99
CA THR A 2 14.31 5.94 7.13
C THR A 2 14.10 6.47 5.72
N ALA A 3 15.02 6.13 4.80
CA ALA A 3 14.89 6.45 3.38
C ALA A 3 13.77 5.63 2.75
N LEU A 4 12.74 6.31 2.24
CA LEU A 4 11.48 5.72 1.80
C LEU A 4 11.10 6.14 0.38
N ILE A 5 10.69 5.16 -0.42
CA ILE A 5 9.95 5.36 -1.67
C ILE A 5 8.55 4.77 -1.49
N ILE A 6 7.52 5.50 -1.91
CA ILE A 6 6.13 5.04 -1.84
C ILE A 6 5.62 4.78 -3.25
N ASP A 7 5.09 3.59 -3.51
CA ASP A 7 4.40 3.25 -4.76
C ASP A 7 2.92 3.04 -4.45
N THR A 8 2.04 3.89 -4.99
CA THR A 8 0.66 4.06 -4.50
C THR A 8 -0.34 4.33 -5.62
N ASP A 9 -1.62 4.07 -5.37
CA ASP A 9 -2.71 4.37 -6.32
C ASP A 9 -3.80 5.24 -5.67
N PRO A 10 -3.49 6.49 -5.25
CA PRO A 10 -4.21 7.12 -4.16
C PRO A 10 -5.74 7.08 -4.21
N GLY A 11 -6.25 6.17 -3.38
CA GLY A 11 -7.57 6.14 -2.77
C GLY A 11 -7.57 6.85 -1.41
N ILE A 12 -8.51 6.47 -0.54
CA ILE A 12 -8.80 7.21 0.69
C ILE A 12 -7.76 6.86 1.75
N ASP A 13 -7.46 5.58 1.93
CA ASP A 13 -6.44 5.08 2.85
C ASP A 13 -5.01 5.34 2.37
N ASP A 14 -4.74 5.33 1.06
CA ASP A 14 -3.45 5.80 0.52
C ASP A 14 -3.16 7.26 0.92
N ALA A 15 -4.19 8.13 0.89
CA ALA A 15 -4.03 9.52 1.30
C ALA A 15 -3.63 9.63 2.77
N TYR A 16 -4.11 8.72 3.62
CA TYR A 16 -3.67 8.61 5.01
C TYR A 16 -2.23 8.08 5.12
N ALA A 17 -1.82 7.13 4.28
CA ALA A 17 -0.44 6.63 4.25
C ALA A 17 0.57 7.69 3.80
N LEU A 18 0.25 8.44 2.74
CA LEU A 18 1.03 9.58 2.27
C LEU A 18 1.11 10.68 3.34
N ALA A 19 -0.02 11.01 3.97
CA ALA A 19 -0.08 11.95 5.09
C ALA A 19 0.81 11.51 6.27
N LEU A 20 0.76 10.22 6.62
CA LEU A 20 1.55 9.63 7.69
C LEU A 20 3.06 9.73 7.39
N ALA A 21 3.48 9.43 6.17
CA ALA A 21 4.87 9.56 5.74
C ALA A 21 5.33 11.03 5.76
N CYS A 22 4.48 11.96 5.32
CA CYS A 22 4.80 13.39 5.31
C CYS A 22 4.90 14.00 6.72
N ALA A 23 4.12 13.48 7.67
CA ALA A 23 4.07 14.00 9.04
C ALA A 23 5.07 13.34 9.99
N SER A 24 5.75 12.28 9.56
CA SER A 24 6.70 11.53 10.39
C SER A 24 8.12 12.09 10.26
N PRO A 25 8.70 12.68 11.34
CA PRO A 25 10.01 13.34 11.27
C PRO A 25 11.19 12.38 11.06
N GLU A 26 11.00 11.10 11.36
CA GLU A 26 11.97 10.04 11.10
C GLU A 26 12.05 9.62 9.63
N VAL A 27 11.10 10.04 8.78
CA VAL A 27 11.00 9.65 7.37
C VAL A 27 11.77 10.60 6.47
N ASP A 28 12.67 10.03 5.66
CA ASP A 28 13.26 10.70 4.51
C ASP A 28 12.54 10.19 3.25
N LEU A 29 11.49 10.92 2.84
CA LEU A 29 10.66 10.56 1.69
C LEU A 29 11.38 10.94 0.39
N LEU A 30 12.06 9.98 -0.22
CA LEU A 30 12.88 10.17 -1.41
C LEU A 30 12.06 10.41 -2.68
N GLY A 31 10.88 9.81 -2.77
CA GLY A 31 10.02 9.92 -3.94
C GLY A 31 8.70 9.18 -3.79
N VAL A 32 7.73 9.59 -4.61
CA VAL A 32 6.43 8.92 -4.73
C VAL A 32 6.21 8.50 -6.18
N THR A 33 5.86 7.25 -6.40
CA THR A 33 5.41 6.74 -7.69
C THR A 33 3.95 6.37 -7.64
N THR A 34 3.25 6.56 -8.77
CA THR A 34 1.85 6.20 -8.87
C THR A 34 1.57 5.07 -9.85
N VAL A 35 0.56 4.28 -9.55
CA VAL A 35 0.09 3.16 -10.38
C VAL A 35 -1.43 3.25 -10.56
N PHE A 36 -1.98 2.49 -11.52
CA PHE A 36 -3.42 2.26 -11.59
C PHE A 36 -3.91 1.43 -10.40
N GLY A 37 -5.21 1.49 -10.09
CA GLY A 37 -5.86 0.60 -9.13
C GLY A 37 -7.22 1.14 -8.72
N ASN A 38 -7.30 1.75 -7.53
CA ASN A 38 -8.50 2.35 -6.95
C ASN A 38 -9.27 3.20 -7.97
N VAL A 39 -8.53 4.06 -8.67
CA VAL A 39 -8.98 4.79 -9.86
C VAL A 39 -7.94 4.69 -11.00
N GLY A 40 -8.21 5.33 -12.14
CA GLY A 40 -7.26 5.33 -13.26
C GLY A 40 -6.01 6.16 -12.94
N LEU A 41 -4.87 5.80 -13.53
CA LEU A 41 -3.55 6.39 -13.24
C LEU A 41 -3.54 7.94 -13.22
N ALA A 42 -4.24 8.59 -14.16
CA ALA A 42 -4.30 10.04 -14.20
C ALA A 42 -4.89 10.65 -12.89
N MET A 43 -5.89 9.99 -12.31
CA MET A 43 -6.50 10.42 -11.05
C MET A 43 -5.67 10.03 -9.84
N THR A 44 -5.09 8.81 -9.80
CA THR A 44 -4.19 8.42 -8.70
C THR A 44 -2.98 9.36 -8.62
N THR A 45 -2.40 9.69 -9.77
CA THR A 45 -1.30 10.67 -9.90
C THR A 45 -1.70 12.07 -9.41
N ARG A 46 -2.88 12.56 -9.83
CA ARG A 46 -3.41 13.84 -9.38
C ARG A 46 -3.62 13.86 -7.86
N ASN A 47 -4.16 12.79 -7.31
CA ASN A 47 -4.43 12.65 -5.88
C ASN A 47 -3.12 12.65 -5.07
N ALA A 48 -2.09 11.90 -5.50
CA ALA A 48 -0.76 11.91 -4.88
C ALA A 48 -0.19 13.34 -4.78
N LEU A 49 -0.20 14.08 -5.89
CA LEU A 49 0.30 15.46 -5.95
C LEU A 49 -0.46 16.37 -4.97
N ARG A 50 -1.79 16.25 -4.90
CA ARG A 50 -2.66 17.07 -4.04
C ARG A 50 -2.46 16.75 -2.55
N VAL A 51 -2.27 15.49 -2.19
CA VAL A 51 -1.94 15.10 -0.82
C VAL A 51 -0.56 15.64 -0.42
N LEU A 52 0.45 15.54 -1.29
CA LEU A 52 1.77 16.14 -1.02
C LEU A 52 1.69 17.68 -0.87
N ALA A 53 0.87 18.35 -1.68
CA ALA A 53 0.63 19.79 -1.58
C ALA A 53 -0.01 20.18 -0.23
N LEU A 54 -0.94 19.37 0.30
CA LEU A 54 -1.54 19.58 1.62
C LEU A 54 -0.50 19.60 2.76
N TYR A 55 0.60 18.86 2.58
CA TYR A 55 1.71 18.79 3.51
C TYR A 55 2.89 19.71 3.14
N GLY A 56 2.79 20.46 2.04
CA GLY A 56 3.85 21.37 1.58
C GLY A 56 5.11 20.63 1.09
N ARG A 57 4.97 19.39 0.62
CA ARG A 57 6.08 18.53 0.15
C ARG A 57 6.36 18.71 -1.34
N ASP A 58 6.66 19.94 -1.73
CA ASP A 58 7.07 20.28 -3.10
C ASP A 58 8.50 19.79 -3.43
N ASP A 59 9.26 19.41 -2.40
CA ASP A 59 10.60 18.82 -2.49
C ASP A 59 10.60 17.37 -3.01
N VAL A 60 9.50 16.63 -2.84
CA VAL A 60 9.44 15.20 -3.16
C VAL A 60 9.15 14.99 -4.65
N PRO A 61 10.01 14.30 -5.41
CA PRO A 61 9.73 13.99 -6.80
C PRO A 61 8.57 12.99 -6.92
N VAL A 62 7.70 13.21 -7.90
CA VAL A 62 6.55 12.34 -8.21
C VAL A 62 6.62 11.87 -9.66
N ALA A 63 6.46 10.58 -9.90
CA ALA A 63 6.41 10.03 -11.26
C ALA A 63 5.21 9.09 -11.45
N ALA A 64 4.55 9.21 -12.60
CA ALA A 64 3.49 8.30 -13.00
C ALA A 64 4.07 7.00 -13.58
N GLY A 65 3.49 5.88 -13.20
CA GLY A 65 3.92 4.54 -13.61
C GLY A 65 2.96 3.84 -14.56
N ALA A 66 2.73 2.56 -14.32
CA ALA A 66 1.86 1.74 -15.14
C ALA A 66 0.39 2.17 -15.04
N ASP A 67 -0.30 2.23 -16.19
CA ASP A 67 -1.72 2.55 -16.28
C ASP A 67 -2.63 1.31 -16.38
N ARG A 68 -2.02 0.13 -16.44
CA ARG A 68 -2.66 -1.18 -16.55
C ARG A 68 -1.73 -2.30 -16.06
N PRO A 69 -2.27 -3.49 -15.74
CA PRO A 69 -1.48 -4.65 -15.34
C PRO A 69 -0.63 -5.22 -16.48
N LEU A 70 0.32 -6.09 -16.12
CA LEU A 70 1.31 -6.70 -17.02
C LEU A 70 0.67 -7.56 -18.11
N VAL A 71 -0.20 -8.50 -17.74
CA VAL A 71 -0.63 -9.59 -18.64
C VAL A 71 -2.10 -9.49 -19.04
N PHE A 72 -3.01 -9.52 -18.06
CA PHE A 72 -4.44 -9.57 -18.34
C PHE A 72 -5.11 -8.23 -18.06
N PRO A 73 -6.06 -7.76 -18.89
CA PRO A 73 -6.75 -6.49 -18.66
C PRO A 73 -7.33 -6.39 -17.24
N HIS A 74 -7.17 -5.22 -16.61
CA HIS A 74 -7.73 -4.98 -15.28
C HIS A 74 -9.26 -5.08 -15.34
N PRO A 75 -9.90 -5.99 -14.57
CA PRO A 75 -11.31 -6.27 -14.81
C PRO A 75 -12.22 -5.14 -14.35
N HIS A 76 -11.93 -4.54 -13.18
CA HIS A 76 -12.77 -3.52 -12.55
C HIS A 76 -11.96 -2.61 -11.61
N ARG A 77 -12.35 -1.33 -11.50
CA ARG A 77 -11.77 -0.34 -10.57
C ARG A 77 -12.60 -0.25 -9.28
N ALA A 78 -12.01 0.24 -8.18
CA ALA A 78 -12.66 0.35 -6.86
C ALA A 78 -13.45 1.65 -6.61
N ARG A 79 -14.00 2.28 -7.66
CA ARG A 79 -14.79 3.53 -7.55
C ARG A 79 -15.99 3.44 -6.60
N TYR A 80 -16.56 2.24 -6.44
CA TYR A 80 -17.69 2.00 -5.55
C TYR A 80 -17.33 2.22 -4.07
N VAL A 81 -16.05 2.05 -3.71
CA VAL A 81 -15.48 2.27 -2.37
C VAL A 81 -14.90 3.69 -2.24
N HIS A 82 -14.11 4.12 -3.23
CA HIS A 82 -13.31 5.36 -3.14
C HIS A 82 -13.96 6.61 -3.75
N GLY A 83 -15.09 6.44 -4.46
CA GLY A 83 -15.69 7.51 -5.27
C GLY A 83 -15.08 7.62 -6.68
N GLU A 84 -15.70 8.44 -7.53
CA GLU A 84 -15.28 8.59 -8.94
C GLU A 84 -13.87 9.19 -9.11
N ASP A 85 -13.46 10.04 -8.17
CA ASP A 85 -12.15 10.70 -8.15
C ASP A 85 -11.12 10.01 -7.25
N GLY A 86 -11.50 8.94 -6.54
CA GLY A 86 -10.65 8.22 -5.59
C GLY A 86 -10.62 8.79 -4.17
N LEU A 87 -11.22 9.96 -3.93
CA LEU A 87 -11.16 10.68 -2.64
C LEU A 87 -12.55 11.16 -2.19
N SER A 88 -13.57 10.29 -2.27
CA SER A 88 -14.96 10.60 -1.90
C SER A 88 -15.57 11.81 -2.62
N GLY A 89 -15.14 12.13 -3.85
CA GLY A 89 -15.57 13.33 -4.58
C GLY A 89 -14.94 14.62 -4.07
N ARG A 90 -13.88 14.52 -3.24
CA ARG A 90 -13.22 15.65 -2.59
C ARG A 90 -11.79 15.89 -3.06
N SER A 91 -11.30 15.19 -4.08
CA SER A 91 -9.99 15.46 -4.67
C SER A 91 -9.84 16.94 -5.00
N ASP A 92 -10.89 17.57 -5.53
CA ASP A 92 -10.89 18.99 -5.87
C ASP A 92 -10.80 19.96 -4.68
N SER A 93 -11.12 19.50 -3.47
CA SER A 93 -11.01 20.30 -2.25
C SER A 93 -9.59 20.40 -1.70
N LEU A 94 -8.69 19.51 -2.13
CA LEU A 94 -7.28 19.55 -1.74
C LEU A 94 -6.51 20.59 -2.57
N PRO A 95 -5.46 21.20 -2.02
CA PRO A 95 -4.67 22.19 -2.74
C PRO A 95 -4.01 21.59 -3.98
N GLU A 96 -3.94 22.38 -5.05
CA GLU A 96 -3.15 22.04 -6.22
C GLU A 96 -1.66 22.19 -5.91
N ARG A 97 -0.85 21.27 -6.41
CA ARG A 97 0.60 21.31 -6.23
C ARG A 97 1.24 22.24 -7.24
N ALA A 98 2.13 23.14 -6.78
CA ALA A 98 2.83 24.06 -7.66
C ALA A 98 3.84 23.34 -8.59
N VAL A 99 4.43 22.24 -8.10
CA VAL A 99 5.38 21.41 -8.84
C VAL A 99 4.67 20.18 -9.42
N GLY A 100 4.83 19.98 -10.73
CA GLY A 100 4.31 18.81 -11.44
C GLY A 100 5.14 17.54 -11.24
N LEU A 101 5.05 16.62 -12.22
CA LEU A 101 5.82 15.38 -12.22
C LEU A 101 7.31 15.61 -12.48
N ALA A 102 8.14 14.65 -12.05
CA ALA A 102 9.61 14.67 -12.16
C ALA A 102 10.14 14.60 -13.61
N GLY A 103 9.27 14.45 -14.62
CA GLY A 103 9.66 14.35 -16.03
C GLY A 103 10.17 12.98 -16.46
N THR A 104 10.15 11.98 -15.57
CA THR A 104 10.46 10.58 -15.84
C THR A 104 9.27 9.69 -15.48
N ASP A 105 9.26 8.45 -15.96
CA ASP A 105 8.32 7.42 -15.50
C ASP A 105 8.69 6.89 -14.09
N ALA A 106 7.75 6.21 -13.45
CA ALA A 106 7.92 5.65 -12.10
C ALA A 106 9.13 4.71 -11.98
N VAL A 107 9.35 3.83 -12.98
CA VAL A 107 10.41 2.83 -12.94
C VAL A 107 11.78 3.51 -13.05
N SER A 108 11.92 4.47 -13.97
CA SER A 108 13.11 5.29 -14.10
C SER A 108 13.38 6.15 -12.86
N LEU A 109 12.33 6.74 -12.25
CA LEU A 109 12.48 7.52 -11.02
C LEU A 109 13.02 6.64 -9.88
N MET A 110 12.36 5.52 -9.60
CA MET A 110 12.81 4.59 -8.56
C MET A 110 14.24 4.12 -8.79
N ALA A 111 14.59 3.76 -10.04
CA ALA A 111 15.93 3.34 -10.39
C ALA A 111 16.97 4.43 -10.07
N SER A 112 16.69 5.68 -10.43
CA SER A 112 17.60 6.81 -10.15
C SER A 112 17.78 7.07 -8.66
N LEU A 113 16.70 6.99 -7.87
CA LEU A 113 16.75 7.19 -6.42
C LEU A 113 17.52 6.06 -5.72
N LEU A 114 17.32 4.81 -6.14
CA LEU A 114 18.04 3.64 -5.61
C LEU A 114 19.54 3.67 -5.95
N ASP A 115 19.89 4.07 -7.16
CA ASP A 115 21.28 4.16 -7.59
C ASP A 115 22.04 5.23 -6.80
N ALA A 116 21.40 6.41 -6.65
CA ALA A 116 21.94 7.55 -5.90
C ALA A 116 21.96 7.35 -4.37
N ALA A 117 21.19 6.40 -3.84
CA ALA A 117 21.15 6.16 -2.40
C ALA A 117 22.45 5.52 -1.89
N ASP A 118 23.02 6.12 -0.84
CA ASP A 118 24.21 5.62 -0.13
C ASP A 118 23.92 4.44 0.81
N SER A 119 22.64 4.24 1.16
CA SER A 119 22.17 3.19 2.06
C SER A 119 20.96 2.46 1.47
N PRO A 120 20.67 1.23 1.93
CA PRO A 120 19.52 0.48 1.45
C PRO A 120 18.20 1.23 1.70
N VAL A 121 17.37 1.33 0.67
CA VAL A 121 16.10 2.08 0.69
C VAL A 121 14.94 1.13 1.03
N THR A 122 13.98 1.60 1.82
CA THR A 122 12.70 0.89 2.00
C THR A 122 11.73 1.35 0.91
N ILE A 123 11.12 0.40 0.20
CA ILE A 123 10.02 0.70 -0.72
C ILE A 123 8.72 0.22 -0.07
N VAL A 124 7.68 1.05 -0.14
CA VAL A 124 6.36 0.76 0.43
C VAL A 124 5.32 0.74 -0.69
N PRO A 125 5.11 -0.41 -1.35
CA PRO A 125 4.04 -0.58 -2.32
C PRO A 125 2.71 -0.76 -1.60
N ILE A 126 1.80 0.18 -1.82
CA ILE A 126 0.44 0.19 -1.28
C ILE A 126 -0.65 0.15 -2.36
N GLY A 127 -0.24 -0.01 -3.62
CA GLY A 127 -1.13 -0.34 -4.73
C GLY A 127 -0.72 -1.63 -5.46
N PRO A 128 -1.27 -1.89 -6.66
CA PRO A 128 -0.85 -3.00 -7.51
C PRO A 128 0.66 -3.01 -7.79
N LEU A 129 1.31 -4.16 -7.62
CA LEU A 129 2.77 -4.32 -7.63
C LEU A 129 3.47 -4.15 -8.99
N THR A 130 2.75 -3.61 -9.98
CA THR A 130 3.17 -3.50 -11.38
C THR A 130 4.46 -2.72 -11.55
N ASN A 131 4.57 -1.55 -10.91
CA ASN A 131 5.77 -0.71 -11.00
C ASN A 131 6.98 -1.40 -10.38
N ILE A 132 6.79 -2.11 -9.26
CA ILE A 132 7.86 -2.84 -8.57
C ILE A 132 8.33 -4.02 -9.42
N ALA A 133 7.42 -4.81 -9.98
CA ALA A 133 7.76 -5.91 -10.88
C ALA A 133 8.53 -5.42 -12.11
N LEU A 134 8.12 -4.27 -12.69
CA LEU A 134 8.82 -3.65 -13.81
C LEU A 134 10.21 -3.13 -13.42
N LEU A 135 10.34 -2.48 -12.25
CA LEU A 135 11.65 -2.04 -11.72
C LEU A 135 12.63 -3.21 -11.64
N LEU A 136 12.20 -4.33 -11.07
CA LEU A 136 13.05 -5.51 -10.88
C LEU A 136 13.32 -6.27 -12.20
N ALA A 137 12.42 -6.17 -13.18
CA ALA A 137 12.64 -6.72 -14.50
C ALA A 137 13.62 -5.88 -15.34
N VAL A 138 13.51 -4.54 -15.28
CA VAL A 138 14.31 -3.61 -16.10
C VAL A 138 15.67 -3.33 -15.46
N TYR A 139 15.73 -3.24 -14.13
CA TYR A 139 16.94 -2.91 -13.36
C TYR A 139 17.25 -3.97 -12.28
N PRO A 140 17.46 -5.24 -12.65
CA PRO A 140 17.67 -6.32 -11.67
C PRO A 140 18.89 -6.09 -10.76
N SER A 141 19.92 -5.35 -11.22
CA SER A 141 21.10 -5.01 -10.42
C SER A 141 20.79 -4.10 -9.23
N LEU A 142 19.66 -3.38 -9.25
CA LEU A 142 19.23 -2.50 -8.16
C LEU A 142 18.49 -3.23 -7.04
N ALA A 143 18.18 -4.52 -7.19
CA ALA A 143 17.54 -5.30 -6.12
C ALA A 143 18.34 -5.24 -4.80
N GLY A 144 19.67 -5.26 -4.87
CA GLY A 144 20.55 -5.15 -3.70
C GLY A 144 20.58 -3.76 -3.03
N LYS A 145 20.01 -2.73 -3.66
CA LYS A 145 19.83 -1.39 -3.07
C LYS A 145 18.52 -1.29 -2.27
N ILE A 146 17.63 -2.27 -2.40
CA ILE A 146 16.35 -2.31 -1.67
C ILE A 146 16.59 -3.03 -0.35
N GLY A 147 16.53 -2.28 0.76
CA GLY A 147 16.71 -2.84 2.10
C GLY A 147 15.56 -3.74 2.52
N ARG A 148 14.33 -3.33 2.20
CA ARG A 148 13.12 -4.15 2.32
C ARG A 148 11.95 -3.57 1.52
N LEU A 149 10.98 -4.44 1.24
CA LEU A 149 9.64 -4.08 0.79
C LEU A 149 8.66 -4.18 1.97
N VAL A 150 7.76 -3.21 2.10
CA VAL A 150 6.60 -3.30 3.01
C VAL A 150 5.34 -3.15 2.16
N VAL A 151 4.74 -4.29 1.83
CA VAL A 151 3.65 -4.41 0.85
C VAL A 151 2.31 -4.42 1.57
N MET A 152 1.43 -3.47 1.27
CA MET A 152 0.00 -3.62 1.59
C MET A 152 -0.66 -4.45 0.49
N GLY A 153 -1.19 -5.60 0.87
CA GLY A 153 -1.91 -6.44 -0.07
C GLY A 153 -2.08 -7.86 0.41
N GLY A 154 -2.91 -8.60 -0.31
CA GLY A 154 -3.19 -9.99 -0.03
C GLY A 154 -4.16 -10.20 1.12
N SER A 155 -4.66 -11.42 1.17
CA SER A 155 -5.45 -11.95 2.28
C SER A 155 -5.16 -13.43 2.42
N ILE A 156 -5.06 -13.90 3.66
CA ILE A 156 -4.84 -15.30 3.99
C ILE A 156 -6.15 -16.03 4.25
N ALA A 157 -7.14 -15.35 4.85
CA ALA A 157 -8.42 -15.95 5.22
C ALA A 157 -9.56 -15.76 4.20
N GLY A 158 -9.46 -14.79 3.27
CA GLY A 158 -10.49 -14.53 2.27
C GLY A 158 -10.44 -13.12 1.67
N GLY A 159 -10.84 -12.97 0.41
CA GLY A 159 -10.67 -11.72 -0.35
C GLY A 159 -11.63 -10.59 0.00
N ASN A 160 -11.35 -9.39 -0.53
CA ASN A 160 -12.20 -8.20 -0.42
C ASN A 160 -12.81 -7.76 -1.78
N VAL A 161 -12.18 -8.11 -2.91
CA VAL A 161 -12.68 -7.85 -4.27
C VAL A 161 -13.33 -9.10 -4.87
N THR A 162 -12.80 -10.26 -4.56
CA THR A 162 -13.41 -11.56 -4.84
C THR A 162 -13.46 -12.38 -3.56
N ALA A 163 -14.09 -13.56 -3.59
CA ALA A 163 -14.07 -14.45 -2.43
C ALA A 163 -12.65 -14.89 -2.02
N ALA A 164 -11.71 -14.97 -2.97
CA ALA A 164 -10.38 -15.51 -2.75
C ALA A 164 -9.26 -14.46 -2.71
N ALA A 165 -9.44 -13.31 -3.36
CA ALA A 165 -8.37 -12.36 -3.62
C ALA A 165 -8.63 -10.97 -3.05
N GLU A 166 -7.54 -10.36 -2.61
CA GLU A 166 -7.46 -8.96 -2.20
C GLU A 166 -7.19 -8.08 -3.44
N PHE A 167 -7.73 -6.86 -3.44
CA PHE A 167 -7.71 -5.91 -4.57
C PHE A 167 -6.33 -5.65 -5.19
N ASN A 168 -5.30 -5.29 -4.42
CA ASN A 168 -3.98 -4.97 -4.96
C ASN A 168 -3.34 -6.17 -5.66
N ILE A 169 -3.39 -7.35 -5.03
CA ILE A 169 -2.85 -8.59 -5.62
C ILE A 169 -3.70 -9.06 -6.81
N TRP A 170 -5.03 -8.94 -6.72
CA TRP A 170 -5.95 -9.31 -7.80
C TRP A 170 -5.81 -8.41 -9.04
N SER A 171 -5.43 -7.15 -8.83
CA SER A 171 -5.27 -6.17 -9.90
C SER A 171 -4.10 -6.51 -10.83
N ASP A 172 -3.01 -7.06 -10.31
CA ASP A 172 -1.90 -7.62 -11.10
C ASP A 172 -1.26 -8.85 -10.40
N PRO A 173 -1.86 -10.04 -10.52
CA PRO A 173 -1.36 -11.26 -9.90
C PRO A 173 0.03 -11.67 -10.41
N GLU A 174 0.34 -11.40 -11.68
CA GLU A 174 1.63 -11.71 -12.27
C GLU A 174 2.74 -10.83 -11.68
N ALA A 175 2.48 -9.52 -11.52
CA ALA A 175 3.40 -8.64 -10.83
C ALA A 175 3.58 -9.04 -9.36
N ALA A 176 2.48 -9.42 -8.68
CA ALA A 176 2.54 -9.89 -7.30
C ALA A 176 3.34 -11.19 -7.15
N ARG A 177 3.17 -12.16 -8.06
CA ARG A 177 3.98 -13.39 -8.09
C ARG A 177 5.47 -13.06 -8.24
N ARG A 178 5.80 -12.17 -9.18
CA ARG A 178 7.18 -11.74 -9.42
C ARG A 178 7.82 -11.17 -8.15
N VAL A 179 7.12 -10.29 -7.45
CA VAL A 179 7.65 -9.57 -6.27
C VAL A 179 7.65 -10.43 -5.00
N LEU A 180 6.56 -11.16 -4.72
CA LEU A 180 6.40 -11.88 -3.46
C LEU A 180 7.05 -13.27 -3.48
N VAL A 181 7.13 -13.92 -4.65
CA VAL A 181 7.54 -15.33 -4.77
C VAL A 181 8.90 -15.48 -5.43
N GLU A 182 9.14 -14.76 -6.53
CA GLU A 182 10.30 -15.00 -7.41
C GLU A 182 11.54 -14.17 -7.06
N GLU A 183 11.38 -13.09 -6.31
CA GLU A 183 12.48 -12.21 -5.86
C GLU A 183 13.00 -12.62 -4.49
N GLU A 184 14.23 -12.21 -4.13
CA GLU A 184 14.83 -12.51 -2.81
C GLU A 184 14.94 -11.29 -1.86
N ILE A 185 14.27 -10.19 -2.20
CA ILE A 185 14.32 -8.93 -1.42
C ILE A 185 13.56 -9.08 -0.10
N PRO A 186 14.13 -8.77 1.09
CA PRO A 186 13.41 -8.83 2.36
C PRO A 186 12.04 -8.16 2.27
N THR A 187 10.97 -8.88 2.56
CA THR A 187 9.60 -8.42 2.30
C THR A 187 8.71 -8.68 3.51
N VAL A 188 7.98 -7.64 3.91
CA VAL A 188 6.84 -7.74 4.82
C VAL A 188 5.57 -7.63 3.99
N LEU A 189 4.67 -8.61 4.11
CA LEU A 189 3.32 -8.55 3.58
C LEU A 189 2.36 -8.13 4.70
N VAL A 190 1.57 -7.09 4.46
CA VAL A 190 0.55 -6.56 5.37
C VAL A 190 -0.84 -6.84 4.79
N PRO A 191 -1.42 -8.00 5.11
CA PRO A 191 -2.69 -8.44 4.52
C PRO A 191 -3.90 -7.84 5.23
N THR A 192 -5.05 -7.94 4.56
CA THR A 192 -6.33 -7.46 5.08
C THR A 192 -6.78 -8.18 6.37
N ASP A 193 -6.29 -9.40 6.63
CA ASP A 193 -6.48 -10.14 7.89
C ASP A 193 -6.08 -9.31 9.13
N LEU A 194 -5.04 -8.51 9.00
CA LEU A 194 -4.59 -7.60 10.05
C LEU A 194 -5.26 -6.23 9.92
N THR A 195 -5.21 -5.61 8.74
CA THR A 195 -5.63 -4.21 8.60
C THR A 195 -7.11 -3.99 8.95
N HIS A 196 -8.01 -4.94 8.67
CA HIS A 196 -9.41 -4.87 9.08
C HIS A 196 -9.59 -4.80 10.60
N ARG A 197 -8.69 -5.41 11.37
CA ARG A 197 -8.69 -5.32 12.84
C ARG A 197 -8.15 -3.98 13.33
N CYS A 198 -7.30 -3.32 12.56
CA CYS A 198 -6.77 -1.98 12.84
C CYS A 198 -7.74 -0.84 12.47
N ALA A 199 -8.99 -1.14 12.08
CA ALA A 199 -10.00 -0.12 11.76
C ALA A 199 -10.14 0.92 12.88
N VAL A 200 -10.39 2.17 12.48
CA VAL A 200 -10.63 3.31 13.37
C VAL A 200 -12.11 3.66 13.39
N ASP A 201 -12.59 4.14 14.53
CA ASP A 201 -13.99 4.48 14.77
C ASP A 201 -14.22 5.99 14.75
N THR A 202 -15.46 6.40 15.04
CA THR A 202 -15.85 7.81 15.10
C THR A 202 -15.06 8.59 16.14
N GLU A 203 -14.78 8.02 17.31
CA GLU A 203 -14.04 8.72 18.37
C GLU A 203 -12.61 9.05 17.92
N TRP A 204 -11.95 8.09 17.28
CA TRP A 204 -10.62 8.30 16.71
C TRP A 204 -10.63 9.39 15.62
N LEU A 205 -11.63 9.37 14.73
CA LEU A 205 -11.79 10.38 13.68
C LEU A 205 -12.08 11.77 14.25
N ASP A 206 -12.89 11.86 15.32
CA ASP A 206 -13.18 13.12 15.99
C ASP A 206 -11.92 13.71 16.64
N ARG A 207 -11.09 12.86 17.27
CA ARG A 207 -9.76 13.28 17.78
C ARG A 207 -8.87 13.79 16.66
N LEU A 208 -8.84 13.12 15.51
CA LEU A 208 -8.08 13.57 14.35
C LEU A 208 -8.61 14.92 13.83
N ALA A 209 -9.92 15.08 13.66
CA ALA A 209 -10.53 16.34 13.22
C ALA A 209 -10.25 17.50 14.19
N ALA A 210 -10.21 17.23 15.50
CA ALA A 210 -9.91 18.22 16.52
C ALA A 210 -8.44 18.68 16.52
N SER A 211 -7.53 17.89 15.95
CA SER A 211 -6.08 18.17 15.98
C SER A 211 -5.66 19.38 15.14
N GLY A 212 -6.38 19.70 14.06
CA GLY A 212 -5.94 20.73 13.13
C GLY A 212 -6.71 20.75 11.81
N SER A 213 -6.32 21.67 10.92
CA SER A 213 -6.94 21.77 9.59
C SER A 213 -6.67 20.55 8.73
N ARG A 214 -5.46 19.98 8.79
CA ARG A 214 -5.10 18.76 8.04
C ARG A 214 -5.89 17.55 8.52
N GLY A 215 -6.01 17.37 9.83
CA GLY A 215 -6.85 16.33 10.41
C GLY A 215 -8.31 16.41 9.96
N ARG A 216 -8.90 17.62 9.93
CA ARG A 216 -10.26 17.83 9.38
C ARG A 216 -10.36 17.42 7.92
N VAL A 217 -9.42 17.86 7.07
CA VAL A 217 -9.40 17.51 5.64
C VAL A 217 -9.35 15.99 5.46
N LEU A 218 -8.47 15.29 6.18
CA LEU A 218 -8.39 13.82 6.11
C LEU A 218 -9.70 13.15 6.50
N VAL A 219 -10.34 13.58 7.59
CA VAL A 219 -11.62 13.04 8.04
C VAL A 219 -12.72 13.25 7.00
N GLU A 220 -12.75 14.41 6.34
CA GLU A 220 -13.70 14.69 5.26
C GLU A 220 -13.53 13.74 4.05
N LEU A 221 -12.33 13.22 3.79
CA LEU A 221 -12.08 12.24 2.72
C LEU A 221 -12.73 10.88 3.00
N THR A 222 -13.10 10.57 4.25
CA THR A 222 -13.60 9.24 4.63
C THR A 222 -15.09 9.02 4.39
N ALA A 223 -15.83 10.04 3.96
CA ALA A 223 -17.29 9.99 3.92
C ALA A 223 -17.85 8.80 3.12
N ARG A 224 -17.39 8.60 1.89
CA ARG A 224 -17.84 7.48 1.04
C ARG A 224 -17.35 6.13 1.56
N TYR A 225 -16.14 6.10 2.09
CA TYR A 225 -15.54 4.91 2.67
C TYR A 225 -16.34 4.37 3.85
N ARG A 226 -16.75 5.27 4.77
CA ARG A 226 -17.59 4.91 5.93
C ARG A 226 -18.98 4.46 5.52
N GLU A 227 -19.56 5.09 4.50
CA GLU A 227 -20.83 4.64 3.92
C GLU A 227 -20.72 3.20 3.41
N TYR A 228 -19.66 2.89 2.65
CA TYR A 228 -19.39 1.53 2.18
C TYR A 228 -19.28 0.52 3.33
N TYR A 229 -18.47 0.76 4.37
CA TYR A 229 -18.34 -0.19 5.48
C TYR A 229 -19.63 -0.35 6.29
N ARG A 230 -20.43 0.70 6.41
CA ARG A 230 -21.74 0.64 7.06
C ARG A 230 -22.70 -0.25 6.26
N GLU A 231 -22.73 -0.10 4.94
CA GLU A 231 -23.61 -0.88 4.05
C GLU A 231 -23.14 -2.33 3.89
N ALA A 232 -21.86 -2.55 3.64
CA ALA A 232 -21.30 -3.85 3.29
C ALA A 232 -21.17 -4.79 4.50
N ILE A 233 -20.79 -4.27 5.67
CA ILE A 233 -20.48 -5.10 6.85
C ILE A 233 -21.12 -4.59 8.15
N GLY A 234 -21.99 -3.57 8.10
CA GLY A 234 -22.74 -3.09 9.26
C GLY A 234 -21.89 -2.36 10.32
N ARG A 235 -20.70 -1.90 9.94
CA ARG A 235 -19.76 -1.21 10.86
C ARG A 235 -19.52 0.21 10.41
N ASP A 236 -19.70 1.17 11.31
CA ASP A 236 -19.32 2.55 11.08
C ASP A 236 -17.85 2.75 11.45
N CYS A 237 -16.96 2.42 10.51
CA CYS A 237 -15.52 2.52 10.70
C CYS A 237 -14.80 2.88 9.39
N THR A 238 -13.54 3.26 9.52
CA THR A 238 -12.60 3.46 8.41
C THR A 238 -11.47 2.47 8.58
N VAL A 239 -11.18 1.67 7.56
CA VAL A 239 -10.05 0.73 7.59
C VAL A 239 -8.86 1.38 6.88
N LEU A 240 -7.82 1.76 7.63
CA LEU A 240 -6.68 2.46 7.06
C LEU A 240 -5.63 1.46 6.58
N HIS A 241 -5.91 0.69 5.52
CA HIS A 241 -5.08 -0.45 5.10
C HIS A 241 -3.63 -0.02 4.88
N ASP A 242 -3.43 0.98 4.04
CA ASP A 242 -2.11 1.43 3.62
C ASP A 242 -1.35 2.14 4.74
N ALA A 243 -2.07 2.84 5.61
CA ALA A 243 -1.46 3.50 6.76
C ALA A 243 -0.90 2.48 7.77
N VAL A 244 -1.52 1.29 7.90
CA VAL A 244 -0.99 0.21 8.74
C VAL A 244 0.32 -0.35 8.15
N ALA A 245 0.40 -0.53 6.83
CA ALA A 245 1.65 -0.92 6.17
C ALA A 245 2.73 0.17 6.30
N MET A 246 2.35 1.44 6.11
CA MET A 246 3.23 2.57 6.32
C MET A 246 3.74 2.67 7.77
N ALA A 247 2.91 2.32 8.76
CA ALA A 247 3.34 2.30 10.15
C ALA A 247 4.49 1.31 10.40
N GLU A 248 4.46 0.13 9.80
CA GLU A 248 5.57 -0.82 9.85
C GLU A 248 6.81 -0.32 9.09
N ALA A 249 6.62 0.36 7.97
CA ALA A 249 7.71 0.97 7.23
C ALA A 249 8.47 2.01 8.06
N ILE A 250 7.73 2.83 8.82
CA ILE A 250 8.25 3.91 9.67
C ILE A 250 8.81 3.39 11.00
N SER A 251 8.08 2.48 11.65
CA SER A 251 8.41 1.92 12.97
C SER A 251 8.48 0.39 12.90
N PRO A 252 9.58 -0.19 12.38
CA PRO A 252 9.73 -1.63 12.27
C PRO A 252 9.45 -2.36 13.58
N GLY A 253 8.63 -3.41 13.53
CA GLY A 253 8.26 -4.21 14.70
C GLY A 253 7.01 -3.71 15.44
N ILE A 254 6.33 -2.68 14.92
CA ILE A 254 4.99 -2.30 15.41
C ILE A 254 3.95 -3.39 15.07
N LEU A 255 4.18 -4.16 14.00
CA LEU A 255 3.39 -5.33 13.63
C LEU A 255 4.14 -6.62 13.99
N ARG A 256 3.39 -7.71 14.20
CA ARG A 256 3.93 -9.04 14.51
C ARG A 256 3.88 -9.94 13.29
N MET A 257 5.05 -10.41 12.89
CA MET A 257 5.25 -11.22 11.70
C MET A 257 5.06 -12.71 11.97
N THR A 258 4.50 -13.41 10.99
CA THR A 258 4.49 -14.87 10.90
C THR A 258 5.16 -15.24 9.57
N PRO A 259 6.37 -15.84 9.59
CA PRO A 259 7.03 -16.26 8.36
C PRO A 259 6.26 -17.40 7.70
N LEU A 260 5.80 -17.20 6.47
CA LEU A 260 5.00 -18.17 5.71
C LEU A 260 5.54 -18.32 4.29
N PRO A 261 5.69 -19.56 3.78
CA PRO A 261 5.88 -19.81 2.35
C PRO A 261 4.66 -19.33 1.58
N LEU A 262 4.88 -18.49 0.56
CA LEU A 262 3.82 -17.91 -0.26
C LEU A 262 3.89 -18.38 -1.71
N GLU A 263 2.72 -18.57 -2.30
CA GLU A 263 2.48 -18.62 -3.74
C GLU A 263 1.41 -17.58 -4.12
N VAL A 264 1.34 -17.22 -5.40
CA VAL A 264 0.28 -16.37 -5.95
C VAL A 264 -0.37 -17.09 -7.13
N GLU A 265 -1.69 -17.22 -7.08
CA GLU A 265 -2.48 -17.87 -8.15
C GLU A 265 -2.67 -16.91 -9.33
N CYS A 266 -2.04 -17.21 -10.46
CA CYS A 266 -2.15 -16.42 -11.68
C CYS A 266 -3.08 -17.06 -12.72
N ALA A 267 -3.46 -18.32 -12.59
CA ALA A 267 -4.35 -18.96 -13.57
C ALA A 267 -5.72 -18.28 -13.58
N PRO A 268 -6.38 -18.16 -14.75
CA PRO A 268 -7.77 -17.73 -14.81
C PRO A 268 -8.67 -18.65 -13.98
N GLY A 269 -9.54 -18.07 -13.16
CA GLY A 269 -10.45 -18.83 -12.32
C GLY A 269 -10.86 -18.08 -11.05
N PRO A 270 -11.68 -18.70 -10.20
CA PRO A 270 -12.21 -18.07 -8.98
C PRO A 270 -11.13 -17.76 -7.93
N ALA A 271 -9.95 -18.39 -8.04
CA ALA A 271 -8.82 -18.18 -7.14
C ALA A 271 -7.76 -17.21 -7.69
N ARG A 272 -7.94 -16.65 -8.91
CA ARG A 272 -6.97 -15.73 -9.49
C ARG A 272 -6.71 -14.53 -8.55
N GLY A 273 -5.44 -14.26 -8.26
CA GLY A 273 -5.02 -13.21 -7.32
C GLY A 273 -5.00 -13.64 -5.86
N MET A 274 -5.31 -14.90 -5.53
CA MET A 274 -5.19 -15.42 -4.18
C MET A 274 -3.70 -15.51 -3.79
N VAL A 275 -3.37 -15.01 -2.60
CA VAL A 275 -2.10 -15.31 -1.93
C VAL A 275 -2.27 -16.62 -1.18
N VAL A 276 -1.59 -17.66 -1.65
CA VAL A 276 -1.64 -18.99 -1.05
C VAL A 276 -0.51 -19.10 -0.03
N ALA A 277 -0.85 -18.97 1.26
CA ALA A 277 0.11 -19.15 2.34
C ALA A 277 0.12 -20.59 2.86
N ASP A 278 1.29 -21.22 2.87
CA ASP A 278 1.45 -22.58 3.40
C ASP A 278 1.51 -22.58 4.94
N ARG A 279 0.34 -22.77 5.53
CA ARG A 279 0.14 -22.85 6.99
C ARG A 279 0.28 -24.26 7.56
N ARG A 280 0.72 -25.25 6.76
CA ARG A 280 0.98 -26.60 7.27
C ARG A 280 2.09 -26.56 8.32
N ASN A 281 2.10 -27.55 9.20
CA ASN A 281 3.19 -27.72 10.17
C ASN A 281 4.54 -27.84 9.42
N PRO A 282 5.62 -27.14 9.85
CA PRO A 282 6.91 -27.17 9.17
C PRO A 282 7.47 -28.58 8.94
N MET A 283 7.36 -29.46 9.93
CA MET A 283 7.80 -30.86 9.83
C MET A 283 6.97 -31.64 8.79
N ALA A 284 5.66 -31.37 8.71
CA ALA A 284 4.82 -31.99 7.70
C ALA A 284 5.21 -31.56 6.26
N ARG A 285 5.64 -30.30 6.07
CA ARG A 285 6.15 -29.82 4.79
C ARG A 285 7.45 -30.52 4.41
N GLU A 286 8.40 -30.57 5.36
CA GLU A 286 9.69 -31.24 5.16
C GLU A 286 9.52 -32.73 4.81
N LEU A 287 8.66 -33.44 5.56
CA LEU A 287 8.36 -34.85 5.30
C LEU A 287 7.65 -35.10 3.98
N SER A 288 6.87 -34.14 3.48
CA SER A 288 6.18 -34.30 2.19
C SER A 288 7.13 -34.27 0.99
N GLY A 289 8.30 -33.61 1.11
CA GLY A 289 9.25 -33.43 0.01
C GLY A 289 8.74 -32.53 -1.13
N GLU A 290 7.52 -31.99 -1.00
CA GLU A 290 6.94 -31.08 -1.98
C GLU A 290 7.64 -29.72 -1.95
N PRO A 291 7.86 -29.07 -3.12
CA PRO A 291 8.38 -27.71 -3.16
C PRO A 291 7.53 -26.77 -2.32
N SER A 292 8.19 -25.88 -1.57
CA SER A 292 7.54 -24.80 -0.83
C SER A 292 7.88 -23.48 -1.48
N GLY A 293 6.91 -22.57 -1.50
CA GLY A 293 7.13 -21.20 -1.98
C GLY A 293 8.17 -20.46 -1.14
N ARG A 294 8.52 -19.26 -1.58
CA ARG A 294 9.43 -18.39 -0.83
C ARG A 294 8.80 -18.01 0.51
N THR A 295 9.59 -18.07 1.59
CA THR A 295 9.14 -17.59 2.90
C THR A 295 9.17 -16.07 2.95
N VAL A 296 8.03 -15.47 3.29
CA VAL A 296 7.83 -14.03 3.45
C VAL A 296 7.30 -13.76 4.86
N ASP A 297 7.70 -12.64 5.46
CA ASP A 297 7.17 -12.21 6.75
C ASP A 297 5.75 -11.64 6.56
N VAL A 298 4.73 -12.33 7.08
CA VAL A 298 3.33 -11.90 6.95
C VAL A 298 2.86 -11.30 8.27
N ALA A 299 2.44 -10.05 8.26
CA ALA A 299 1.92 -9.35 9.44
C ALA A 299 0.51 -9.85 9.79
N LEU A 300 0.42 -10.79 10.73
CA LEU A 300 -0.85 -11.43 11.12
C LEU A 300 -1.32 -11.04 12.52
N ASP A 301 -0.58 -10.22 13.25
CA ASP A 301 -1.01 -9.73 14.55
C ASP A 301 -0.34 -8.39 14.89
N ALA A 302 -0.89 -7.67 15.86
CA ALA A 302 -0.31 -6.43 16.39
C ALA A 302 -0.92 -6.08 17.75
N ASP A 303 -0.32 -5.13 18.46
CA ASP A 303 -1.05 -4.37 19.47
C ASP A 303 -1.91 -3.32 18.74
N LEU A 304 -3.22 -3.59 18.62
CA LEU A 304 -4.12 -2.80 17.80
C LEU A 304 -4.26 -1.36 18.32
N ASP A 305 -4.26 -1.17 19.64
CA ASP A 305 -4.39 0.16 20.24
C ASP A 305 -3.10 0.95 20.06
N ALA A 306 -1.94 0.30 20.22
CA ALA A 306 -0.65 0.94 19.92
C ALA A 306 -0.54 1.37 18.45
N VAL A 307 -1.01 0.55 17.50
CA VAL A 307 -1.05 0.93 16.07
C VAL A 307 -1.95 2.14 15.86
N ARG A 308 -3.19 2.12 16.37
CA ARG A 308 -4.13 3.25 16.20
C ARG A 308 -3.61 4.54 16.84
N GLU A 309 -3.02 4.47 18.02
CA GLU A 309 -2.43 5.63 18.68
C GLU A 309 -1.18 6.13 17.95
N PHE A 310 -0.34 5.23 17.39
CA PHE A 310 0.78 5.62 16.55
C PHE A 310 0.31 6.42 15.34
N LEU A 311 -0.67 5.90 14.59
CA LEU A 311 -1.26 6.59 13.43
C LEU A 311 -1.79 7.97 13.83
N LEU A 312 -2.54 8.05 14.92
CA LEU A 312 -3.11 9.32 15.37
C LEU A 312 -2.03 10.32 15.78
N SER A 313 -1.01 9.86 16.52
CA SER A 313 0.07 10.72 17.02
C SER A 313 0.85 11.43 15.91
N ARG A 314 0.92 10.81 14.73
CA ARG A 314 1.60 11.36 13.56
C ARG A 314 0.67 12.20 12.69
N LEU A 315 -0.59 11.78 12.53
CA LEU A 315 -1.55 12.51 11.70
C LEU A 315 -2.13 13.76 12.38
N ALA A 316 -2.13 13.80 13.72
CA ALA A 316 -2.58 14.93 14.53
C ALA A 316 -1.54 16.08 14.50
N THR A 317 -1.48 16.81 13.38
CA THR A 317 -0.55 17.93 13.12
C THR A 317 -1.24 19.17 12.57
#